data_AF-A0A0C2JS11-F1
#
_entry.id   AF-A0A0C2JS11-F1
#
_cell.length_a   1.000
_cell.length_b   1.000
_cell.length_c   1.000
_cell.angle_alpha   90.00
_cell.angle_beta   90.00
_cell.angle_gamma   90.00
#
_symmetry.space_group_name_H-M   'P 1'
#
loop_
_entity.id
_entity.type
_entity.pdbx_description
1 polymer ?
#
loop_
_entity_poly.entity_id
_entity_poly.type
_entity_poly.pdbx_seq_one_letter_code
_entity_poly.pdbx_strand_id
1 'polypeptide(L)'
;MRELYEETGITENLMDVHKKFCKTLKYNTPKGPKECIYYLALVDDTAKVKLSSEHIDFKWLTISEIAEAHIYPDLHHMLEEGYNFIKHSRTLPMFPIKGCIYSA
;
A
#
# COMPACT_ATOMS: atom_id res chain seq x y z
N MET A 1 -0.40 -9.14 7.51
CA MET A 1 -1.61 -9.80 6.98
C MET A 1 -2.83 -9.57 7.87
N ARG A 2 -2.75 -9.79 9.20
CA ARG A 2 -3.85 -9.49 10.13
C ARG A 2 -4.41 -8.07 10.01
N GLU A 3 -3.56 -7.04 10.14
CA GLU A 3 -3.99 -5.62 10.05
C GLU A 3 -4.70 -5.33 8.72
N LEU A 4 -4.16 -5.82 7.59
CA LEU A 4 -4.78 -5.64 6.28
C LEU A 4 -6.20 -6.21 6.24
N TYR A 5 -6.40 -7.42 6.77
CA TYR A 5 -7.74 -8.01 6.83
C TYR A 5 -8.66 -7.21 7.77
N GLU A 6 -8.16 -6.82 8.95
CA GLU A 6 -8.94 -6.05 9.93
C GLU A 6 -9.36 -4.67 9.37
N GLU A 7 -8.48 -3.99 8.62
CA GLU A 7 -8.71 -2.65 8.05
C GLU A 7 -9.47 -2.65 6.72
N THR A 8 -9.39 -3.72 5.93
CA THR A 8 -9.82 -3.69 4.51
C THR A 8 -10.70 -4.86 4.11
N GLY A 9 -10.79 -5.90 4.94
CA GLY A 9 -11.47 -7.16 4.61
C GLY A 9 -10.80 -8.01 3.53
N ILE A 10 -9.67 -7.58 2.96
CA ILE A 10 -8.94 -8.34 1.94
C ILE A 10 -8.21 -9.52 2.61
N THR A 11 -8.47 -10.72 2.08
CA THR A 11 -7.90 -11.98 2.56
C THR A 11 -6.67 -12.38 1.75
N GLU A 12 -5.79 -13.19 2.35
CA GLU A 12 -4.50 -13.56 1.74
C GLU A 12 -4.63 -14.30 0.39
N ASN A 13 -5.76 -14.98 0.15
CA ASN A 13 -6.02 -15.69 -1.12
C ASN A 13 -6.36 -14.75 -2.29
N LEU A 14 -6.63 -13.47 -2.04
CA LEU A 14 -6.90 -12.46 -3.07
C LEU A 14 -5.67 -11.59 -3.34
N MET A 15 -4.49 -12.03 -2.90
CA MET A 15 -3.28 -11.25 -3.05
C MET A 15 -2.02 -12.10 -3.19
N ASP A 16 -1.04 -11.55 -3.91
CA ASP A 16 0.31 -12.09 -4.02
C ASP A 16 1.30 -11.09 -3.40
N VAL A 17 1.92 -11.47 -2.27
CA VAL A 17 2.85 -10.62 -1.53
C VAL A 17 4.28 -10.83 -2.03
N HIS A 18 4.86 -9.79 -2.61
CA HIS A 18 6.23 -9.80 -3.11
C HIS A 18 7.23 -9.49 -2.01
N LYS A 19 7.70 -10.54 -1.33
CA LYS A 19 8.68 -10.47 -0.23
C LYS A 19 10.03 -9.84 -0.59
N LYS A 20 10.35 -9.67 -1.88
CA LYS A 20 11.58 -9.01 -2.35
C LYS A 20 11.55 -7.49 -2.24
N PHE A 21 10.35 -6.90 -2.12
CA PHE A 21 10.18 -5.49 -1.82
C PHE A 21 9.67 -5.34 -0.39
N CYS A 22 10.51 -4.76 0.46
CA CYS A 22 10.20 -4.48 1.85
C CYS A 22 10.77 -3.10 2.21
N LYS A 23 9.97 -2.28 2.87
CA LYS A 23 10.38 -0.95 3.33
C LYS A 23 9.93 -0.73 4.76
N THR A 24 10.81 -0.18 5.58
CA THR A 24 10.51 0.15 6.97
C THR A 24 10.49 1.67 7.12
N LEU A 25 9.34 2.23 7.51
CA LEU A 25 9.21 3.64 7.85
C LEU A 25 9.23 3.79 9.37
N LYS A 26 10.07 4.70 9.87
CA LYS A 26 10.19 5.02 11.30
C LYS A 26 9.85 6.49 11.50
N TYR A 27 8.87 6.78 12.35
CA TYR A 27 8.40 8.15 12.58
C TYR A 27 7.87 8.31 14.01
N ASN A 28 7.81 9.56 14.49
CA ASN A 28 7.30 9.85 15.83
C ASN A 28 5.80 10.15 15.79
N THR A 29 5.07 9.58 16.75
CA THR A 29 3.66 9.88 17.01
C THR A 29 3.53 10.55 18.38
N PRO A 30 2.38 11.16 18.71
CA PRO A 30 2.13 11.65 20.08
C PRO A 30 2.25 10.56 21.16
N LYS A 31 2.11 9.28 20.79
CA LYS A 31 2.26 8.12 21.69
C LYS A 31 3.68 7.57 21.75
N GLY A 32 4.63 8.17 21.02
CA GLY A 32 6.03 7.73 20.93
C GLY A 32 6.47 7.31 19.53
N PRO A 33 7.72 6.84 19.38
CA PRO A 33 8.26 6.37 18.10
C PRO A 33 7.49 5.14 17.62
N LYS A 34 7.18 5.12 16.32
CA LYS A 34 6.49 4.02 15.63
C LYS A 34 7.34 3.54 14.46
N GLU A 35 7.28 2.24 14.22
CA GLU A 35 7.90 1.56 13.08
C GLU A 35 6.81 0.80 12.30
N CYS A 36 6.74 1.03 10.99
CA CYS A 36 5.82 0.36 10.07
C CYS A 36 6.60 -0.34 8.97
N ILE A 37 6.31 -1.63 8.76
CA ILE A 37 6.92 -2.44 7.71
C ILE A 37 5.90 -2.62 6.58
N TYR A 38 6.28 -2.21 5.38
CA TYR A 38 5.48 -2.29 4.17
C TYR A 38 6.06 -3.33 3.22
N TYR A 39 5.17 -4.15 2.68
CA TYR A 39 5.45 -5.09 1.61
C TYR A 39 4.65 -4.68 0.37
N LEU A 40 5.20 -4.99 -0.80
CA LEU A 40 4.44 -4.88 -2.04
C LEU A 40 3.52 -6.10 -2.17
N ALA A 41 2.25 -5.87 -2.52
CA ALA A 41 1.34 -6.94 -2.88
C ALA A 41 0.56 -6.59 -4.15
N LEU A 42 0.37 -7.57 -5.02
CA LEU A 42 -0.63 -7.52 -6.07
C LEU A 42 -1.96 -8.00 -5.48
N VAL A 43 -3.03 -7.26 -5.74
CA VAL A 43 -4.39 -7.58 -5.26
C VAL A 43 -5.23 -7.96 -6.47
N ASP A 44 -6.05 -9.00 -6.32
CA ASP A 44 -6.98 -9.46 -7.35
C ASP A 44 -8.08 -8.40 -7.60
N ASP A 45 -8.44 -8.18 -8.86
CA ASP A 45 -9.45 -7.19 -9.26
C ASP A 45 -10.86 -7.50 -8.70
N THR A 46 -11.12 -8.73 -8.26
CA THR A 46 -12.36 -9.13 -7.60
C THR A 46 -12.42 -8.76 -6.11
N ALA A 47 -11.29 -8.32 -5.52
CA ALA A 47 -11.21 -7.94 -4.13
C ALA A 47 -12.10 -6.72 -3.83
N LYS A 48 -12.89 -6.81 -2.76
CA LYS A 48 -13.74 -5.72 -2.28
C LYS A 48 -13.17 -5.16 -0.99
N VAL A 49 -12.82 -3.88 -0.99
CA VAL A 49 -12.40 -3.18 0.22
C VAL A 49 -13.62 -2.90 1.10
N LYS A 50 -13.54 -3.35 2.35
CA LYS A 50 -14.47 -3.05 3.43
C LYS A 50 -13.69 -2.44 4.58
N LEU A 51 -13.85 -1.14 4.77
CA LEU A 51 -13.12 -0.41 5.81
C LEU A 51 -13.59 -0.77 7.21
N SER A 52 -12.64 -0.83 8.14
CA SER A 52 -12.93 -0.81 9.58
C SER A 52 -13.42 0.58 10.01
N SER A 53 -13.87 0.71 11.26
CA SER A 53 -14.26 2.00 11.84
C SER A 53 -13.10 2.99 12.01
N GLU A 54 -11.86 2.56 11.81
CA GLU A 54 -10.68 3.41 11.92
C GLU A 54 -10.44 4.26 10.65
N HIS A 55 -11.13 3.94 9.56
CA HIS A 55 -10.95 4.60 8.27
C HIS A 55 -12.29 5.04 7.68
N ILE A 56 -12.32 6.23 7.10
CA ILE A 56 -13.55 6.82 6.53
C ILE A 56 -13.64 6.65 5.02
N ASP A 57 -12.50 6.52 4.33
CA ASP A 57 -12.43 6.41 2.87
C ASP A 57 -11.13 5.73 2.42
N PHE A 58 -11.13 5.26 1.16
CA PHE A 58 -9.96 4.71 0.50
C PHE A 58 -9.93 5.08 -0.98
N LYS A 59 -8.74 5.11 -1.56
CA LYS A 59 -8.60 5.33 -3.00
C LYS A 59 -7.52 4.43 -3.59
N TRP A 60 -7.86 3.84 -4.74
CA TRP A 60 -6.89 3.27 -5.66
C TRP A 60 -6.29 4.37 -6.52
N LEU A 61 -4.99 4.61 -6.38
CA LEU A 61 -4.27 5.70 -7.04
C LEU A 61 -3.33 5.16 -8.13
N THR A 62 -3.40 5.73 -9.32
CA THR A 62 -2.36 5.63 -10.34
C THR A 62 -1.09 6.36 -9.89
N ILE A 63 0.05 6.12 -10.56
CA ILE A 63 1.30 6.82 -10.22
C ILE A 63 1.20 8.34 -10.35
N SER A 64 0.49 8.85 -11.36
CA SER A 64 0.29 10.30 -11.51
C SER A 64 -0.54 10.87 -10.37
N GLU A 65 -1.54 10.13 -9.88
CA GLU A 65 -2.34 10.57 -8.73
C GLU A 65 -1.57 10.48 -7.41
N ILE A 66 -0.59 9.59 -7.29
CA ILE A 66 0.31 9.53 -6.12
C ILE A 66 1.15 10.82 -6.06
N ALA A 67 1.66 11.30 -7.20
CA ALA A 67 2.44 12.53 -7.29
C ALA A 67 1.66 13.78 -6.81
N GLU A 68 0.33 13.75 -6.94
CA GLU A 68 -0.57 14.84 -6.53
C GLU A 68 -1.21 14.60 -5.16
N ALA A 69 -0.98 13.44 -4.54
CA ALA A 69 -1.59 13.07 -3.28
C ALA A 69 -0.97 13.85 -2.11
N HIS A 70 -1.82 14.40 -1.24
CA HIS A 70 -1.39 15.07 -0.01
C HIS A 70 -1.09 14.05 1.09
N ILE A 71 0.00 13.30 0.91
CA ILE A 71 0.48 12.28 1.85
C ILE A 71 1.86 12.63 2.40
N TYR A 72 2.27 11.97 3.47
CA TYR A 72 3.58 12.19 4.08
C TYR A 72 4.73 11.91 3.08
N PRO A 73 5.81 12.73 3.06
CA PRO A 73 6.91 12.58 2.11
C PRO A 73 7.56 11.19 2.10
N ASP A 74 7.73 10.57 3.28
CA ASP A 74 8.30 9.22 3.39
C ASP A 74 7.40 8.15 2.75
N LEU A 75 6.08 8.32 2.88
CA LEU A 75 5.11 7.43 2.24
C LEU A 75 5.12 7.63 0.72
N HIS A 76 5.20 8.88 0.27
CA HIS A 76 5.32 9.20 -1.15
C HIS A 76 6.55 8.54 -1.76
N HIS A 77 7.72 8.73 -1.15
CA HIS A 77 8.96 8.13 -1.63
C HIS A 77 8.90 6.61 -1.67
N MET A 78 8.33 5.98 -0.63
CA MET A 78 8.14 4.53 -0.59
C MET A 78 7.25 4.02 -1.73
N LEU A 79 6.17 4.73 -2.07
CA LEU A 79 5.28 4.39 -3.18
C LEU A 79 5.98 4.52 -4.53
N GLU A 80 6.79 5.56 -4.74
CA GLU A 80 7.61 5.73 -5.94
C GLU A 80 8.64 4.60 -6.08
N GLU A 81 9.32 4.21 -4.99
CA GLU A 81 10.24 3.07 -4.98
C GLU A 81 9.52 1.77 -5.33
N GLY A 82 8.30 1.56 -4.80
CA GLY A 82 7.47 0.40 -5.11
C GLY A 82 7.08 0.34 -6.58
N TYR A 83 6.67 1.46 -7.16
CA TYR A 83 6.35 1.53 -8.58
C TYR A 83 7.57 1.27 -9.46
N ASN A 84 8.71 1.87 -9.13
CA ASN A 84 9.96 1.65 -9.84
C ASN A 84 10.41 0.19 -9.74
N PHE A 85 10.21 -0.46 -8.59
CA PHE A 85 10.47 -1.89 -8.43
C PHE A 85 9.60 -2.71 -9.39
N ILE A 86 8.30 -2.41 -9.51
CA ILE A 86 7.42 -3.15 -10.42
C ILE A 86 7.81 -2.92 -11.88
N LYS A 87 8.07 -1.68 -12.29
CA LYS A 87 8.46 -1.33 -13.67
C LYS A 87 9.69 -2.08 -14.16
N HIS A 88 10.65 -2.35 -13.27
CA HIS A 88 11.87 -3.08 -13.60
C HIS A 88 11.81 -4.57 -13.26
N SER A 89 10.70 -5.03 -12.65
CA SER A 89 10.49 -6.43 -12.35
C SER A 89 10.03 -7.17 -13.61
N ARG A 90 10.82 -8.15 -14.04
CA ARG A 90 10.45 -9.03 -15.18
C ARG A 90 9.39 -10.08 -14.82
N THR A 91 9.02 -10.18 -13.55
CA THR A 91 8.10 -11.21 -13.05
C THR A 91 6.72 -10.66 -12.66
N LEU A 92 6.52 -9.34 -12.75
CA LEU A 92 5.23 -8.71 -12.43
C LEU A 92 4.54 -8.25 -13.72
N PRO A 93 3.21 -8.40 -13.82
CA PRO A 93 2.50 -8.01 -15.02
C PRO A 93 2.51 -6.48 -15.22
N MET A 94 2.79 -6.03 -16.44
CA MET A 94 2.73 -4.61 -16.85
C MET A 94 1.28 -4.15 -17.11
N PHE A 95 0.41 -4.23 -16.12
CA PHE A 95 -0.92 -3.62 -16.17
C PHE A 95 -0.90 -2.25 -15.48
N PRO A 96 -1.95 -1.40 -15.61
CA PRO A 96 -2.03 -0.17 -14.81
C PRO A 96 -2.02 -0.51 -13.32
N ILE A 97 -0.89 -0.22 -12.66
CA ILE A 97 -0.70 -0.45 -11.22
C ILE A 97 -1.42 0.66 -10.46
N LYS A 98 -2.23 0.26 -9.48
CA LYS A 98 -2.82 1.19 -8.52
C LYS A 98 -2.26 0.94 -7.12
N GLY A 99 -1.82 1.99 -6.45
CA GLY A 99 -1.53 1.97 -5.01
C GLY A 99 -2.81 2.14 -4.21
N CYS A 100 -2.88 1.59 -3.00
CA CYS A 100 -3.99 1.82 -2.08
C CYS A 100 -3.52 2.66 -0.90
N ILE A 101 -4.28 3.69 -0.55
CA ILE A 101 -4.08 4.51 0.65
C ILE A 101 -5.40 4.61 1.38
N TYR A 102 -5.34 4.54 2.71
CA TYR A 102 -6.49 4.72 3.60
C TYR A 102 -6.35 6.07 4.33
N SER A 103 -7.46 6.77 4.49
CA SER A 103 -7.51 7.99 5.31
C SER A 103 -8.17 7.69 6.65
N ALA A 104 -7.46 7.99 7.74
CA ALA A 104 -7.94 7.95 9.11
C ALA A 104 -8.52 9.32 9.53
#